data_AF-A0A9Q0XRU9-F1
#
_entry.id   AF-A0A9Q0XRU9-F1
#
_cell.length_a   1.000
_cell.length_b   1.000
_cell.length_c   1.000
_cell.angle_alpha   90.00
_cell.angle_beta   90.00
_cell.angle_gamma   90.00
#
_symmetry.space_group_name_H-M   'P 1'
#
loop_
_entity.id
_entity.type
_entity.pdbx_description
1 polymer ?
#
loop_
_entity_poly.entity_id
_entity_poly.type
_entity_poly.pdbx_seq_one_letter_code
_entity_poly.pdbx_strand_id
1 'polypeptide(L)'
;EVKHMQNFTNLFLGNAYKVIKEQINRARHILRNNLLQFRSREPNDRTPLVVTYSSQMKPLTRILNDLQPILDKNTALSKALDRRPMLAYRQPPTSSKY
;
A
#
# COMPACT_ATOMS: atom_id res chain seq x y z
N GLU A 1 -31.02 -11.12 -9.12
CA GLU A 1 -29.62 -11.17 -8.66
C GLU A 1 -28.58 -11.35 -9.78
N VAL A 2 -28.82 -12.21 -10.79
CA VAL A 2 -27.86 -12.52 -11.88
C VAL A 2 -27.42 -11.30 -12.71
N LYS A 3 -28.31 -10.32 -12.97
CA LYS A 3 -27.97 -9.09 -13.70
C LYS A 3 -26.90 -8.23 -13.01
N HIS A 4 -26.87 -8.24 -11.67
CA HIS A 4 -25.94 -7.41 -10.90
C HIS A 4 -24.52 -7.96 -10.95
N MET A 5 -24.39 -9.30 -10.97
CA MET A 5 -23.12 -10.00 -11.14
C MET A 5 -22.55 -9.78 -12.54
N GLN A 6 -23.39 -9.87 -13.58
CA GLN A 6 -22.97 -9.63 -14.97
C GLN A 6 -22.54 -8.16 -15.21
N ASN A 7 -23.22 -7.20 -14.58
CA ASN A 7 -22.82 -5.80 -14.64
C ASN A 7 -21.47 -5.57 -13.94
N PHE A 8 -21.25 -6.21 -12.78
CA PHE A 8 -19.98 -6.11 -12.07
C PHE A 8 -18.83 -6.70 -12.88
N THR A 9 -19.02 -7.87 -13.49
CA THR A 9 -17.98 -8.50 -14.34
C THR A 9 -17.64 -7.63 -15.54
N ASN A 10 -18.63 -7.05 -16.21
CA ASN A 10 -18.39 -6.18 -17.37
C ASN A 10 -17.69 -4.87 -16.98
N LEU A 11 -18.05 -4.29 -15.83
CA LEU A 11 -17.41 -3.08 -15.32
C LEU A 11 -15.98 -3.34 -14.84
N PHE A 12 -15.74 -4.51 -14.23
CA PHE A 12 -14.40 -4.97 -13.84
C PHE A 12 -13.53 -5.20 -15.08
N LEU A 13 -14.04 -5.88 -16.11
CA LEU A 13 -13.32 -6.13 -17.36
C LEU A 13 -13.03 -4.81 -18.11
N GLY A 14 -13.98 -3.89 -18.18
CA GLY A 14 -13.79 -2.58 -18.80
C GLY A 14 -12.73 -1.73 -18.09
N ASN A 15 -12.80 -1.67 -16.75
CA ASN A 15 -11.79 -0.94 -15.96
C ASN A 15 -10.43 -1.64 -15.99
N ALA A 16 -10.38 -2.97 -15.92
CA ALA A 16 -9.15 -3.74 -16.05
C ALA A 16 -8.50 -3.49 -17.40
N TYR A 17 -9.26 -3.50 -18.49
CA TYR A 17 -8.75 -3.19 -19.83
C TYR A 17 -8.16 -1.78 -19.92
N LYS A 18 -8.81 -0.78 -19.30
CA LYS A 18 -8.29 0.59 -19.24
C LYS A 18 -6.96 0.65 -18.49
N VAL A 19 -6.88 0.06 -17.30
CA VAL A 19 -5.66 0.02 -16.49
C VAL A 19 -4.53 -0.70 -17.25
N ILE A 20 -4.82 -1.85 -17.87
CA ILE A 20 -3.86 -2.61 -18.65
C ILE A 20 -3.34 -1.77 -19.82
N LYS A 21 -4.23 -1.14 -20.59
CA LYS A 21 -3.86 -0.28 -21.73
C LYS A 21 -2.99 0.90 -21.29
N GLU A 22 -3.32 1.53 -20.16
CA GLU A 22 -2.51 2.59 -19.57
C GLU A 22 -1.11 2.11 -19.17
N GLN A 23 -0.99 0.93 -18.54
CA GLN A 23 0.33 0.38 -18.19
C GLN A 23 1.15 -0.02 -19.43
N ILE A 24 0.53 -0.60 -20.45
CA ILE A 24 1.19 -0.91 -21.73
C ILE A 24 1.71 0.38 -22.38
N ASN A 25 0.88 1.43 -22.41
CA ASN A 25 1.30 2.71 -22.96
C ASN A 25 2.46 3.30 -22.15
N ARG A 26 2.39 3.31 -20.81
CA ARG A 26 3.50 3.77 -19.97
C ARG A 26 4.79 3.00 -20.27
N ALA A 27 4.73 1.66 -20.35
CA ALA A 27 5.88 0.82 -20.64
C ALA A 27 6.52 1.13 -22.00
N ARG A 28 5.70 1.40 -23.04
CA ARG A 28 6.19 1.80 -24.37
C ARG A 28 6.95 3.12 -24.39
N HIS A 29 6.68 4.03 -23.45
CA HIS A 29 7.36 5.33 -23.36
C HIS A 29 8.65 5.28 -22.53
N ILE A 30 8.98 4.14 -21.90
CA ILE A 30 10.23 3.99 -21.15
C ILE A 30 11.35 3.66 -22.15
N LEU A 31 12.36 4.54 -22.24
CA LEU A 31 13.55 4.31 -23.05
C LEU A 31 14.28 3.04 -22.62
N ARG A 32 14.79 2.28 -23.59
CA ARG A 32 15.50 1.02 -23.35
C ARG A 32 16.65 1.16 -22.34
N ASN A 33 17.39 2.27 -22.42
CA ASN A 33 18.51 2.58 -21.52
C ASN A 33 18.09 2.76 -20.06
N ASN A 34 16.81 3.05 -19.80
CA ASN A 34 16.26 3.26 -18.46
C ASN A 34 15.58 2.01 -17.88
N LEU A 35 15.42 0.93 -18.66
CA LEU A 35 14.72 -0.29 -18.23
C LEU A 35 15.52 -1.09 -17.18
N LEU A 36 16.85 -1.11 -17.31
CA LEU A 36 17.74 -1.88 -16.44
C LEU A 36 18.48 -1.01 -15.41
N GLN A 37 18.11 0.26 -15.29
CA GLN A 37 18.70 1.13 -14.28
C GLN A 37 18.25 0.66 -12.90
N PHE A 38 19.23 0.42 -12.04
CA PHE A 38 18.98 0.16 -10.63
C PHE A 38 18.31 1.38 -10.01
N ARG A 39 17.08 1.22 -9.55
CA ARG A 39 16.40 2.25 -8.76
C ARG A 39 16.86 2.11 -7.32
N SER A 40 17.69 3.03 -6.84
CA SER A 40 17.95 3.13 -5.41
C SER A 40 16.61 3.36 -4.71
N ARG A 41 16.32 2.49 -3.75
CA ARG A 41 15.24 2.76 -2.80
C ARG A 41 15.86 3.60 -1.70
N GLU A 42 15.27 4.76 -1.45
CA GLU A 42 15.63 5.54 -0.28
C GLU A 42 15.39 4.67 0.98
N PRO A 43 16.38 4.58 1.89
CA PRO A 43 16.19 3.86 3.13
C PRO A 43 15.04 4.49 3.89
N ASN A 44 14.04 3.67 4.23
CA ASN A 44 12.87 4.15 4.95
C ASN A 44 13.16 4.13 6.45
N ASP A 45 13.69 5.23 6.96
CA ASP A 45 14.03 5.43 8.38
C ASP A 45 12.81 5.86 9.23
N ARG A 46 11.58 5.53 8.80
CA ARG A 46 10.37 5.85 9.55
C ARG A 46 10.15 4.82 10.66
N THR A 47 9.79 5.31 11.85
CA THR A 47 9.44 4.48 13.01
C THR A 47 8.34 3.48 12.66
N PRO A 48 8.54 2.17 12.89
CA PRO A 48 7.53 1.17 12.59
C PRO A 48 6.41 1.16 13.64
N LEU A 49 5.16 1.24 13.19
CA LEU A 49 3.97 0.92 14.00
C LEU A 49 3.63 -0.54 13.77
N VAL A 50 4.05 -1.39 14.70
CA VAL A 50 3.86 -2.85 14.62
C VAL A 50 2.45 -3.22 15.05
N VAL A 51 1.70 -3.89 14.17
CA VAL A 51 0.33 -4.33 14.42
C VAL A 51 0.17 -5.81 14.08
N THR A 52 -0.64 -6.54 14.85
CA THR A 52 -1.04 -7.90 14.51
C THR A 52 -2.08 -7.86 13.39
N TYR A 53 -1.84 -8.58 12.30
CA TYR A 53 -2.78 -8.65 11.19
C TYR A 53 -4.08 -9.35 11.60
N SER A 54 -5.22 -8.79 11.18
CA SER A 54 -6.54 -9.43 11.28
C SER A 54 -7.35 -9.12 10.01
N SER A 55 -7.97 -10.15 9.44
CA SER A 55 -8.74 -10.06 8.19
C SER A 55 -10.05 -9.29 8.33
N GLN A 56 -10.57 -9.16 9.56
CA GLN A 56 -11.80 -8.42 9.84
C GLN A 56 -11.55 -6.90 10.01
N MET A 57 -10.29 -6.48 10.08
CA MET A 57 -9.95 -5.08 10.25
C MET A 57 -10.03 -4.33 8.93
N LYS A 58 -10.53 -3.09 9.00
CA LYS A 58 -10.45 -2.13 7.89
C LYS A 58 -8.97 -1.89 7.53
N PRO A 59 -8.66 -1.48 6.29
CA PRO A 59 -7.30 -1.16 5.87
C PRO A 59 -6.64 -0.13 6.81
N LEU A 60 -5.72 -0.61 7.66
CA LEU A 60 -5.05 0.21 8.68
C LEU A 60 -4.22 1.34 8.08
N THR A 61 -3.73 1.16 6.86
CA THR A 61 -3.00 2.21 6.13
C THR A 61 -3.86 3.46 5.94
N ARG A 62 -5.14 3.27 5.60
CA ARG A 62 -6.10 4.37 5.43
C ARG A 62 -6.41 5.03 6.76
N ILE A 63 -6.69 4.23 7.79
CA ILE A 63 -6.93 4.75 9.15
C ILE A 63 -5.74 5.58 9.62
N LEU A 64 -4.51 5.09 9.39
CA LEU A 64 -3.30 5.81 9.77
C LEU A 64 -3.10 7.09 8.94
N ASN A 65 -3.58 7.16 7.70
CA ASN A 65 -3.58 8.41 6.93
C ASN A 65 -4.55 9.42 7.58
N ASP A 66 -5.77 8.95 7.84
CA ASP A 66 -6.89 9.78 8.27
C ASP A 66 -6.66 10.33 9.70
N LEU A 67 -6.00 9.53 10.56
CA LEU A 67 -5.70 9.88 11.95
C LEU A 67 -4.30 10.50 12.15
N GLN A 68 -3.50 10.67 11.10
CA GLN A 68 -2.19 11.33 11.19
C GLN A 68 -2.26 12.72 11.86
N PRO A 69 -3.26 13.57 11.60
CA PRO A 69 -3.35 14.90 12.23
C PRO A 69 -3.46 14.84 13.76
N ILE A 70 -3.93 13.73 14.33
CA ILE A 70 -4.01 13.56 15.80
C ILE A 70 -2.61 13.37 16.38
N LEU A 71 -1.75 12.62 15.68
CA LEU A 71 -0.34 12.44 16.08
C LEU A 71 0.43 13.76 15.97
N ASP A 72 0.18 14.52 14.92
CA ASP A 72 0.87 15.79 14.66
C ASP A 72 0.49 16.89 15.66
N LYS A 73 -0.76 16.89 16.15
CA LYS A 73 -1.25 17.85 17.16
C LYS A 73 -0.58 17.66 18.53
N ASN A 74 -0.13 16.45 18.85
CA ASN A 74 0.52 16.18 20.13
C ASN A 74 2.03 16.43 20.00
N THR A 75 2.53 17.44 20.71
CA THR A 75 3.94 17.86 20.64
C THR A 75 4.92 16.76 21.05
N ALA A 76 4.56 15.92 22.03
CA ALA A 76 5.41 14.82 22.47
C ALA A 76 5.49 13.72 21.41
N LEU A 77 4.35 13.34 20.81
CA LEU A 77 4.30 12.30 19.77
C LEU A 77 4.93 12.76 18.46
N SER A 78 4.67 14.01 18.06
CA SER A 78 5.28 14.62 16.87
C SER A 78 6.80 14.63 16.98
N LYS A 79 7.34 15.03 18.14
CA LYS A 79 8.79 15.00 18.40
C LYS A 79 9.38 13.59 18.47
N ALA A 80 8.62 12.61 18.99
CA ALA A 80 9.09 11.23 19.12
C ALA A 80 9.08 10.46 17.80
N LEU A 81 8.11 10.74 16.92
CA LEU A 81 7.95 10.02 15.66
C LEU A 81 8.67 10.71 14.50
N ASP A 82 8.87 12.04 14.56
CA ASP A 82 9.47 12.96 13.57
C ASP A 82 8.78 12.96 12.18
N ARG A 83 8.38 11.79 11.72
CA ARG A 83 7.60 11.49 10.53
C ARG A 83 6.45 10.56 10.89
N ARG A 84 5.50 10.46 9.97
CA ARG A 84 4.45 9.46 10.05
C ARG A 84 5.03 8.04 10.19
N PRO A 85 4.58 7.24 11.16
CA PRO A 85 5.10 5.89 11.32
C PRO A 85 4.75 5.00 10.12
N MET A 86 5.61 4.04 9.84
CA MET A 86 5.38 3.01 8.84
C MET A 86 4.55 1.88 9.45
N LEU A 87 3.41 1.54 8.85
CA LEU A 87 2.65 0.36 9.27
C LEU A 87 3.45 -0.92 8.98
N ALA A 88 3.74 -1.69 10.01
CA ALA A 88 4.41 -2.98 9.92
C ALA A 88 3.51 -4.06 10.52
N TYR A 89 3.32 -5.16 9.79
CA TYR A 89 2.57 -6.29 10.32
C TYR A 89 3.50 -7.26 11.03
N ARG A 90 3.14 -7.66 12.25
CA ARG A 90 3.83 -8.72 12.96
C ARG A 90 3.67 -10.01 12.17
N GLN A 91 4.78 -10.63 11.79
CA GLN A 91 4.77 -11.97 11.24
C GLN A 91 4.27 -12.92 12.36
N PRO A 92 3.23 -13.75 12.11
CA PRO A 92 2.84 -14.74 13.09
C PRO A 92 4.06 -15.63 13.40
N PRO A 93 4.23 -16.09 14.64
CA PRO A 93 5.26 -17.07 14.94
C PRO A 93 4.99 -18.26 14.04
N THR A 94 5.83 -18.44 13.03
CA THR A 94 5.79 -19.64 12.20
C THR A 94 6.01 -20.82 13.14
N SER A 95 5.32 -21.93 12.91
CA SER A 95 5.75 -23.20 13.49
C SER A 95 7.13 -23.51 12.91
N SER A 96 8.19 -23.02 13.54
CA SER A 96 9.54 -23.54 13.38
C SER A 96 9.48 -25.01 13.81
N LYS A 97 9.17 -25.86 12.85
CA LYS A 97 9.15 -27.32 12.94
C LYS A 97 9.52 -27.90 11.58
N TYR A 98 10.51 -27.36 10.89
CA TYR A 98 11.26 -28.04 9.83
C TYR A 98 12.66 -27.44 9.78
#